data_AF-A0AAP0PP02-F1
#
_entry.id   AF-A0AAP0PP02-F1
#
_cell.length_a   1.000
_cell.length_b   1.000
_cell.length_c   1.000
_cell.angle_alpha   90.00
_cell.angle_beta   90.00
_cell.angle_gamma   90.00
#
_symmetry.space_group_name_H-M   'P 1'
#
loop_
_entity.id
_entity.type
_entity.pdbx_description
1 polymer ?
#
loop_
_entity_poly.entity_id
_entity_poly.type
_entity_poly.pdbx_seq_one_letter_code
_entity_poly.pdbx_strand_id
1 'polypeptide(L)'
;MFSQISDFGLAKMMPENQEMYVTTKVLGTFGYFDLEYTSTGKLTIQSDVYAFGVVLLELLTGRRAVDLSQGPNDQNLVLRVKQCFKFRDQQYNCEYQSKKLYNDC
;
A
#
# COMPACT_ATOMS: atom_id res chain seq x y z
N MET A 1 -11.51 -1.17 23.87
CA MET A 1 -10.12 -1.40 23.43
C MET A 1 -9.61 -0.07 22.93
N PHE A 2 -8.52 0.46 23.50
CA PHE A 2 -7.91 1.71 23.06
C PHE A 2 -6.66 1.39 22.24
N SER A 3 -6.49 2.02 21.09
CA SER A 3 -5.27 1.95 20.30
C SER A 3 -4.37 3.15 20.61
N GLN A 4 -3.07 2.90 20.69
CA GLN A 4 -2.06 3.93 20.90
C GLN A 4 -0.97 3.72 19.84
N ILE A 5 -0.49 4.83 19.27
CA ILE A 5 0.66 4.80 18.36
C ILE A 5 1.91 4.84 19.23
N SER A 6 2.81 3.90 18.99
CA SER A 6 4.10 3.76 19.67
C SER A 6 5.21 3.56 18.64
N ASP A 7 6.46 3.66 19.07
CA ASP A 7 7.66 3.54 18.24
C ASP A 7 7.94 4.73 17.30
N PHE A 8 8.24 5.87 17.91
CA PHE A 8 8.71 7.07 17.21
C PHE A 8 10.23 7.07 16.97
N GLY A 9 10.93 5.93 17.14
CA GLY A 9 12.39 5.87 17.06
C GLY A 9 12.98 6.24 15.70
N LEU A 10 12.16 6.15 14.64
CA LEU A 10 12.51 6.56 13.28
C LEU A 10 11.81 7.84 12.81
N ALA A 11 10.99 8.45 13.66
CA ALA A 11 10.20 9.64 13.30
C ALA A 11 11.12 10.81 12.90
N LYS A 12 10.65 11.61 11.95
CA LYS A 12 11.36 12.79 11.45
C LYS A 12 10.49 14.03 11.57
N MET A 13 11.10 15.12 12.03
CA MET A 13 10.46 16.43 12.06
C MET A 13 10.42 17.01 10.64
N MET A 14 9.25 17.47 10.22
CA MET A 14 9.07 18.16 8.95
C MET A 14 9.72 19.54 9.02
N PRO A 15 10.45 19.99 7.98
CA PRO A 15 10.93 21.36 7.90
C PRO A 15 9.75 22.33 7.73
N GLU A 16 9.80 23.46 8.44
CA GLU A 16 8.68 24.42 8.47
C GLU A 16 8.50 25.21 7.16
N ASN A 17 9.59 25.45 6.40
CA ASN A 17 9.62 26.61 5.49
C ASN A 17 10.08 26.34 4.04
N GLN A 18 10.29 25.10 3.59
CA GLN A 18 10.88 24.88 2.25
C GLN A 18 10.30 23.69 1.47
N GLU A 19 10.15 22.51 2.06
CA GLU A 19 9.72 21.31 1.33
C GLU A 19 8.80 20.42 2.18
N MET A 20 7.76 19.81 1.58
CA MET A 20 6.85 18.88 2.28
C MET A 20 7.43 17.46 2.45
N TYR A 21 8.76 17.35 2.47
CA TYR A 21 9.45 16.08 2.56
C TYR A 21 10.78 16.21 3.31
N VAL A 22 11.20 15.10 3.88
CA VAL A 22 12.50 14.95 4.54
C VAL A 22 13.31 13.93 3.76
N THR A 23 14.44 14.34 3.18
CA THR A 23 15.37 13.38 2.56
C THR A 23 16.10 12.62 3.65
N THR A 24 15.96 11.29 3.67
CA THR A 24 16.60 10.42 4.64
C THR A 24 17.01 9.10 3.99
N LYS A 25 17.94 8.38 4.62
CA LYS A 25 18.12 6.96 4.29
C LYS A 25 16.78 6.24 4.44
N VAL A 26 16.48 5.35 3.50
CA VAL A 26 15.29 4.49 3.56
C VAL A 26 15.41 3.59 4.79
N LEU A 27 14.53 3.77 5.77
CA LEU A 27 14.50 3.06 7.05
C LEU A 27 13.05 2.69 7.40
N GLY A 28 12.89 1.56 8.09
CA GLY A 28 11.61 1.03 8.59
C GLY A 28 11.38 -0.43 8.21
N THR A 29 10.13 -0.88 8.25
CA THR A 29 9.79 -2.29 8.01
C THR A 29 9.41 -2.55 6.56
N PHE A 30 10.12 -3.50 5.93
CA PHE A 30 9.82 -3.94 4.57
C PHE A 30 8.35 -4.36 4.44
N GLY A 31 7.66 -3.84 3.41
CA GLY A 31 6.23 -4.06 3.16
C GLY A 31 5.31 -2.90 3.50
N TYR A 32 5.74 -1.99 4.38
CA TYR A 32 5.00 -0.77 4.72
C TYR A 32 5.53 0.46 3.97
N PHE A 33 6.61 0.30 3.20
CA PHE A 33 7.22 1.40 2.47
C PHE A 33 6.41 1.82 1.26
N ASP A 34 6.27 3.13 1.13
CA ASP A 34 5.84 3.78 -0.09
C ASP A 34 6.89 3.61 -1.21
N LEU A 35 6.43 3.35 -2.42
CA LEU A 35 7.28 3.13 -3.60
C LEU A 35 8.09 4.38 -3.93
N GLU A 36 7.52 5.57 -3.75
CA GLU A 36 8.23 6.83 -3.99
C GLU A 36 9.31 7.05 -2.93
N TYR A 37 9.01 6.80 -1.65
CA TYR A 37 10.00 6.85 -0.57
C TYR A 37 11.17 5.89 -0.81
N THR A 38 10.89 4.63 -1.21
CA THR A 38 11.99 3.66 -1.47
C THR A 38 12.88 4.06 -2.64
N SER A 39 12.34 4.76 -3.63
CA SER A 39 13.07 5.14 -4.85
C SER A 39 13.85 6.43 -4.67
N THR A 40 13.28 7.39 -3.95
CA THR A 40 13.81 8.77 -3.85
C THR A 40 14.48 9.07 -2.51
N GLY A 41 14.16 8.30 -1.46
CA GLY A 41 14.53 8.60 -0.08
C GLY A 41 13.77 9.79 0.53
N LYS A 42 12.76 10.33 -0.16
CA LYS A 42 11.93 11.44 0.33
C LYS A 42 10.82 10.90 1.21
N LEU A 43 10.92 11.14 2.52
CA LEU A 43 9.89 10.80 3.48
C LEU A 43 8.86 11.93 3.54
N THR A 44 7.60 11.62 3.30
CA THR A 44 6.51 12.61 3.26
C THR A 44 5.34 12.17 4.14
N ILE A 45 4.37 13.07 4.37
CA ILE A 45 3.08 12.70 4.98
C ILE A 45 2.37 11.62 4.15
N GLN A 46 2.52 11.64 2.82
CA GLN A 46 1.90 10.63 1.95
C GLN A 46 2.52 9.24 2.17
N SER A 47 3.80 9.17 2.52
CA SER A 47 4.45 7.92 2.86
C SER A 47 3.88 7.32 4.15
N ASP A 48 3.55 8.14 5.16
CA ASP A 48 2.85 7.70 6.37
C ASP A 48 1.41 7.25 6.09
N VAL A 49 0.69 7.98 5.22
CA VAL A 49 -0.66 7.59 4.77
C VAL A 49 -0.64 6.24 4.06
N TYR A 50 0.35 6.01 3.20
CA TYR A 50 0.54 4.71 2.53
C TYR A 50 0.74 3.59 3.55
N ALA A 51 1.67 3.76 4.50
CA ALA A 51 1.96 2.78 5.54
C ALA A 51 0.72 2.47 6.39
N PHE A 52 -0.05 3.49 6.77
CA PHE A 52 -1.33 3.32 7.46
C PHE A 52 -2.33 2.52 6.63
N GLY A 53 -2.40 2.75 5.31
CA GLY A 53 -3.23 1.95 4.40
C GLY A 53 -2.85 0.47 4.40
N VAL A 54 -1.56 0.14 4.49
CA VAL A 54 -1.09 -1.25 4.63
C VAL A 54 -1.55 -1.86 5.95
N VAL A 55 -1.45 -1.12 7.06
CA VAL A 55 -1.97 -1.56 8.38
C VAL A 55 -3.48 -1.80 8.31
N LEU A 56 -4.23 -0.93 7.64
CA LEU A 56 -5.67 -1.12 7.46
C LEU A 56 -5.97 -2.40 6.66
N LEU A 57 -5.23 -2.67 5.58
CA LEU A 57 -5.37 -3.91 4.81
C LEU A 57 -5.03 -5.15 5.66
N GLU A 58 -3.99 -5.08 6.48
CA GLU A 58 -3.62 -6.15 7.42
C GLU A 58 -4.75 -6.44 8.42
N LEU A 59 -5.36 -5.39 8.99
CA LEU A 59 -6.50 -5.51 9.91
C LEU A 59 -7.75 -6.08 9.22
N LEU A 60 -8.07 -5.62 8.01
CA LEU A 60 -9.26 -6.06 7.28
C LEU A 60 -9.14 -7.50 6.76
N THR A 61 -7.92 -7.91 6.37
CA THR A 61 -7.69 -9.24 5.78
C THR A 61 -7.23 -10.27 6.81
N GLY A 62 -6.75 -9.84 7.98
CA GLY A 62 -6.11 -10.70 8.97
C GLY A 62 -4.77 -11.30 8.49
N ARG A 63 -4.17 -10.74 7.43
CA ARG A 63 -2.93 -11.24 6.83
C ARG A 63 -1.79 -10.27 7.09
N ARG A 64 -0.60 -10.80 7.36
CA ARG A 64 0.61 -10.00 7.50
C ARG A 64 0.92 -9.23 6.22
N ALA A 65 1.36 -7.98 6.34
CA ALA A 65 1.78 -7.14 5.23
C ALA A 65 2.90 -7.79 4.39
N VAL A 66 3.81 -8.50 5.06
CA VAL A 66 4.82 -9.37 4.44
C VAL A 66 4.78 -10.75 5.07
N ASP A 67 4.66 -11.78 4.24
CA ASP A 67 4.71 -13.18 4.66
C ASP A 67 5.68 -13.98 3.79
N LEU A 68 6.90 -14.16 4.29
CA LEU A 68 7.98 -14.87 3.57
C LEU A 68 7.73 -16.38 3.43
N SER A 69 6.75 -16.93 4.15
CA SER A 69 6.35 -18.34 3.98
C SER A 69 5.53 -18.59 2.71
N GLN A 70 5.01 -17.54 2.09
CA GLN A 70 4.26 -17.64 0.84
C GLN A 70 5.21 -17.70 -0.37
N GLY A 71 4.70 -18.20 -1.50
CA GLY A 71 5.42 -18.17 -2.76
C GLY A 71 5.80 -16.73 -3.17
N PRO A 72 6.84 -16.53 -4.00
CA PRO A 72 7.44 -15.22 -4.27
C PRO A 72 6.46 -14.15 -4.77
N ASN A 73 5.36 -14.55 -5.41
CA ASN A 73 4.33 -13.63 -5.90
C ASN A 73 3.29 -13.21 -4.83
N ASP A 74 3.23 -13.93 -3.70
CA ASP A 74 2.22 -13.77 -2.65
C ASP A 74 2.80 -13.24 -1.33
N GLN A 75 4.10 -12.96 -1.28
CA GLN A 75 4.76 -12.51 -0.06
C GLN A 75 4.34 -11.10 0.37
N ASN A 76 3.92 -10.24 -0.57
CA ASN A 76 3.54 -8.85 -0.28
C ASN A 76 2.02 -8.67 -0.42
N LEU A 77 1.37 -8.27 0.68
CA LEU A 77 -0.07 -8.10 0.74
C LEU A 77 -0.58 -7.05 -0.27
N VAL A 78 0.12 -5.94 -0.42
CA VAL A 78 -0.28 -4.85 -1.32
C VAL A 78 -0.24 -5.32 -2.78
N LEU A 79 0.80 -6.04 -3.19
CA LEU A 79 0.90 -6.59 -4.55
C LEU A 79 -0.24 -7.56 -4.84
N ARG A 80 -0.55 -8.45 -3.89
CA ARG A 80 -1.65 -9.41 -4.00
C ARG A 80 -3.01 -8.70 -4.12
N VAL A 81 -3.28 -7.72 -3.26
CA VAL A 81 -4.51 -6.92 -3.31
C VAL A 81 -4.64 -6.18 -4.65
N LYS A 82 -3.56 -5.56 -5.13
CA LYS A 82 -3.52 -4.91 -6.46
C LYS A 82 -3.84 -5.90 -7.59
N GLN A 83 -3.33 -7.12 -7.54
CA GLN A 83 -3.68 -8.16 -8.51
C GLN A 83 -5.17 -8.50 -8.46
N CYS A 84 -5.73 -8.70 -7.26
CA CYS A 84 -7.17 -8.98 -7.09
C CYS A 84 -8.06 -7.87 -7.66
N PHE A 85 -7.68 -6.59 -7.47
CA PHE A 85 -8.41 -5.47 -8.07
C PHE A 85 -8.34 -5.49 -9.59
N LYS A 86 -7.15 -5.70 -10.18
CA LYS A 86 -7.00 -5.83 -11.63
C LYS A 86 -7.84 -6.96 -12.21
N PHE A 87 -7.87 -8.12 -11.55
CA PHE A 87 -8.72 -9.24 -11.97
C PHE A 87 -10.21 -8.88 -11.90
N ARG A 88 -10.65 -8.19 -10.84
CA ARG A 88 -12.04 -7.74 -10.71
C ARG A 88 -12.42 -6.73 -11.79
N ASP A 89 -11.58 -5.73 -12.05
CA ASP A 89 -11.83 -4.72 -13.08
C ASP A 89 -11.90 -5.36 -14.47
N GLN A 90 -11.01 -6.31 -14.75
CA GLN A 90 -11.02 -7.04 -16.02
C GLN A 90 -12.25 -7.95 -16.16
N GLN A 91 -12.63 -8.66 -15.09
CA GLN A 91 -13.86 -9.45 -15.08
C GLN A 91 -15.10 -8.56 -15.29
N TYR A 92 -15.18 -7.43 -14.59
CA TYR A 92 -16.25 -6.45 -14.76
C TYR A 92 -16.32 -5.91 -16.18
N ASN A 93 -15.17 -5.59 -16.80
CA ASN A 93 -15.10 -5.14 -18.18
C ASN A 93 -15.57 -6.23 -19.16
N CYS A 94 -15.14 -7.49 -18.98
CA CYS A 94 -15.63 -8.62 -19.79
C CYS A 94 -17.14 -8.85 -19.63
N GLU A 95 -17.67 -8.80 -18.40
CA GLU A 95 -19.10 -8.93 -18.13
C GLU A 95 -19.92 -7.80 -18.74
N TYR A 96 -19.42 -6.55 -18.66
CA TYR A 96 -20.07 -5.40 -19.28
C TYR A 96 -20.08 -5.50 -20.81
N GLN A 97 -18.96 -5.88 -21.43
CA GLN A 97 -18.88 -6.10 -22.89
C GLN A 97 -19.83 -7.21 -23.34
N SER A 98 -19.92 -8.31 -22.59
CA SER A 98 -20.85 -9.41 -22.89
C SER A 98 -22.32 -9.00 -22.77
N LYS A 99 -22.67 -8.20 -21.74
CA LYS A 99 -24.02 -7.65 -21.58
C LYS A 99 -24.36 -6.65 -22.67
N LYS A 100 -23.39 -5.83 -23.07
CA LYS A 100 -23.56 -4.87 -24.16
C LYS A 100 -23.78 -5.58 -25.50
N LEU A 101 -22.97 -6.60 -25.82
CA LEU A 101 -23.17 -7.43 -27.01
C LEU A 101 -24.56 -8.10 -27.04
N TYR A 102 -25.05 -8.55 -25.89
CA TYR A 102 -26.38 -9.17 -25.79
C TYR A 102 -27.53 -8.17 -25.96
N ASN A 103 -27.34 -6.92 -25.51
CA ASN A 103 -28.36 -5.87 -25.59
C ASN A 103 -28.29 -5.05 -26.89
N ASP A 104 -27.26 -5.26 -27.72
CA ASP A 104 -27.09 -4.64 -29.04
C ASP A 104 -27.68 -5.51 -30.19
N CYS A 105 -28.44 -6.55 -29.85
CA CYS A 105 -29.30 -7.34 -30.76
C CYS A 105 -30.77 -6.96 -30.58
#